data_AF-A0A6G1FUK6-F1
#
_entry.id   AF-A0A6G1FUK6-F1
#
_cell.length_a   1.000
_cell.length_b   1.000
_cell.length_c   1.000
_cell.angle_alpha   90.00
_cell.angle_beta   90.00
_cell.angle_gamma   90.00
#
_symmetry.space_group_name_H-M   'P 1'
#
loop_
_entity.id
_entity.type
_entity.pdbx_description
1 polymer ?
#
loop_
_entity_poly.entity_id
_entity_poly.type
_entity_poly.pdbx_seq_one_letter_code
_entity_poly.pdbx_strand_id
1 'polypeptide(L)'
;MATPLNHQDSNGLVNRTRGIITCNDFGRDNRLAARMQPNKRLVQSFGIQNSFTTDDPKIYSEFKRSAVKVMKKYDWQDMGQIRDLCQSYVAAELHKHGDKVYLASLIQFSTLKIVFRMFFADETDHIESESAQDAIRLLARRTNEIWITSKEENNSEWGNEVEMYQALRKVLQDQGKHDPLNKATNPFNKILPAYETMWRVVLRGLLEVKFRDAPDQQIWLQTLERMRQDLSRADFQDRRSGHPSAKDIVKETLRLYPPTRHIYRDFTDIDGQAEGKMVADVERCHHNMAVFSDDPFRFRPELWQMFNEEGNVERKLKKIELEAGFMPFGAGNFECPASSTGFGFRMIALLIGSLAHCIGNDWNLDWAGEEQPPLGEKLNSKRDAYLQLKLIRKSA
;
A
#
# COMPACT_ATOMS: atom_id res chain seq x y z
N MET A 1 0.27 15.50 21.99
CA MET A 1 -0.53 16.33 21.07
C MET A 1 0.41 17.29 20.36
N ALA A 2 0.41 17.32 19.03
CA ALA A 2 1.15 18.34 18.28
C ALA A 2 0.33 19.63 18.27
N THR A 3 0.96 20.78 18.51
CA THR A 3 0.31 22.09 18.43
C THR A 3 -0.21 22.32 17.01
N PRO A 4 -1.46 22.82 16.82
CA PRO A 4 -1.97 23.15 15.50
C PRO A 4 -1.05 24.15 14.79
N LEU A 5 -0.69 23.86 13.54
CA LEU A 5 0.06 24.81 12.72
C LEU A 5 -0.90 25.89 12.22
N ASN A 6 -0.43 27.15 12.15
CA ASN A 6 -1.17 28.18 11.43
C ASN A 6 -1.11 27.90 9.90
N HIS A 7 -1.93 28.61 9.10
CA HIS A 7 -1.99 28.38 7.65
C HIS A 7 -0.65 28.63 6.92
N GLN A 8 0.17 29.59 7.36
CA GLN A 8 1.47 29.86 6.75
C GLN A 8 2.47 28.73 7.02
N ASP A 9 2.51 28.23 8.26
CA ASP A 9 3.37 27.12 8.67
C ASP A 9 2.93 25.80 8.01
N SER A 10 1.62 25.62 7.84
CA SER A 10 1.02 24.51 7.07
C SER A 10 1.52 24.48 5.63
N ASN A 11 1.46 25.62 4.93
CA ASN A 11 1.95 25.73 3.55
C ASN A 11 3.48 25.52 3.47
N GLY A 12 4.23 26.04 4.44
CA GLY A 12 5.67 25.81 4.55
C GLY A 12 6.02 24.32 4.71
N LEU A 13 5.31 23.60 5.59
CA LEU A 13 5.45 22.15 5.78
C LEU A 13 5.21 21.39 4.48
N VAL A 14 4.08 21.62 3.81
CA VAL A 14 3.72 20.90 2.57
C VAL A 14 4.73 21.18 1.46
N ASN A 15 5.13 22.44 1.28
CA ASN A 15 6.11 22.82 0.26
C ASN A 15 7.48 22.18 0.51
N ARG A 16 7.97 22.21 1.75
CA ARG A 16 9.24 21.57 2.12
C ARG A 16 9.19 20.06 1.89
N THR A 17 8.15 19.38 2.36
CA THR A 17 7.96 17.94 2.16
C THR A 17 7.93 17.59 0.67
N ARG A 18 7.19 18.37 -0.14
CA ARG A 18 7.13 18.18 -1.59
C ARG A 18 8.47 18.42 -2.28
N GLY A 19 9.23 19.43 -1.86
CA GLY A 19 10.58 19.71 -2.37
C GLY A 19 11.51 18.50 -2.19
N ILE A 20 11.54 17.94 -0.97
CA ILE A 20 12.34 16.73 -0.66
C ILE A 20 11.87 15.53 -1.48
N ILE A 21 10.56 15.30 -1.62
CA ILE A 21 10.03 14.16 -2.38
C ILE A 21 10.46 14.20 -3.84
N THR A 22 10.33 15.37 -4.47
CA THR A 22 10.54 15.58 -5.91
C THR A 22 12.01 15.73 -6.27
N CYS A 23 12.87 16.07 -5.31
CA CYS A 23 14.27 16.46 -5.50
C CYS A 23 14.43 17.59 -6.54
N ASN A 24 13.41 18.44 -6.70
CA ASN A 24 13.39 19.44 -7.76
C ASN A 24 14.39 20.58 -7.55
N ASP A 25 14.74 20.85 -6.30
CA ASP A 25 15.70 21.90 -5.92
C ASP A 25 17.16 21.48 -6.16
N PHE A 26 17.39 20.28 -6.70
CA PHE A 26 18.71 19.69 -6.93
C PHE A 26 18.90 19.28 -8.42
N GLY A 27 20.17 19.27 -8.86
CA GLY A 27 20.58 18.83 -10.20
C GLY A 27 20.06 17.43 -10.55
N ARG A 28 19.75 17.17 -11.84
CA ARG A 28 19.07 15.94 -12.28
C ARG A 28 19.79 14.65 -11.89
N ASP A 29 21.11 14.63 -11.99
CA ASP A 29 21.93 13.44 -11.75
C ASP A 29 21.97 13.08 -10.25
N ASN A 30 21.90 14.07 -9.37
CA ASN A 30 21.86 13.86 -7.92
C ASN A 30 20.51 13.29 -7.44
N ARG A 31 19.43 13.35 -8.25
CA ARG A 31 18.08 12.94 -7.79
C ARG A 31 17.93 11.44 -7.57
N LEU A 32 18.46 10.64 -8.50
CA LEU A 32 18.37 9.18 -8.39
C LEU A 32 19.35 8.66 -7.35
N ALA A 33 20.58 9.19 -7.32
CA ALA A 33 21.54 8.92 -6.26
C ALA A 33 20.95 9.22 -4.87
N ALA A 34 20.34 10.41 -4.67
CA ALA A 34 19.77 10.80 -3.39
C ALA A 34 18.61 9.89 -2.94
N ARG A 35 17.89 9.28 -3.87
CA ARG A 35 16.87 8.27 -3.58
C ARG A 35 17.48 6.90 -3.28
N MET A 36 18.54 6.53 -4.00
CA MET A 36 19.17 5.21 -3.90
C MET A 36 19.88 5.02 -2.57
N GLN A 37 20.65 6.01 -2.08
CA GLN A 37 21.47 5.86 -0.87
C GLN A 37 20.68 5.37 0.35
N PRO A 38 19.53 5.99 0.74
CA PRO A 38 18.75 5.52 1.90
C PRO A 38 18.09 4.14 1.71
N ASN A 39 18.06 3.63 0.48
CA ASN A 39 17.46 2.35 0.11
C ASN A 39 18.50 1.25 -0.13
N LYS A 40 19.81 1.51 0.01
CA LYS A 40 20.87 0.50 -0.15
C LYS A 40 20.66 -0.76 0.71
N ARG A 41 20.15 -0.61 1.93
CA ARG A 41 19.77 -1.74 2.80
C ARG A 41 18.79 -2.73 2.12
N LEU A 42 17.94 -2.27 1.19
CA LEU A 42 17.04 -3.17 0.46
C LEU A 42 17.79 -4.05 -0.53
N VAL A 43 18.90 -3.57 -1.08
CA VAL A 43 19.79 -4.38 -1.90
C VAL A 43 20.39 -5.50 -1.05
N GLN A 44 20.85 -5.17 0.16
CA GLN A 44 21.42 -6.15 1.09
C GLN A 44 20.39 -7.19 1.52
N SER A 45 19.21 -6.77 1.98
CA SER A 45 18.22 -7.69 2.57
C SER A 45 17.35 -8.42 1.56
N PHE A 46 17.18 -7.89 0.34
CA PHE A 46 16.30 -8.50 -0.68
C PHE A 46 16.99 -8.80 -2.01
N GLY A 47 18.24 -8.38 -2.21
CA GLY A 47 18.98 -8.61 -3.45
C GLY A 47 18.32 -7.98 -4.67
N ILE A 48 17.77 -6.77 -4.56
CA ILE A 48 16.97 -6.11 -5.62
C ILE A 48 17.71 -4.94 -6.28
N GLN A 49 17.47 -4.77 -7.58
CA GLN A 49 17.85 -3.60 -8.37
C GLN A 49 16.63 -3.04 -9.11
N ASN A 50 15.93 -2.10 -8.48
CA ASN A 50 14.71 -1.49 -9.02
C ASN A 50 14.75 0.04 -8.92
N SER A 51 13.63 0.70 -9.22
CA SER A 51 13.49 2.17 -9.17
C SER A 51 13.74 2.83 -7.81
N PHE A 52 13.91 2.06 -6.73
CA PHE A 52 14.26 2.57 -5.40
C PHE A 52 15.74 2.43 -5.09
N THR A 53 16.44 1.50 -5.75
CA THR A 53 17.80 1.07 -5.40
C THR A 53 18.82 1.30 -6.52
N THR A 54 18.47 2.09 -7.54
CA THR A 54 19.34 2.42 -8.67
C THR A 54 19.51 3.94 -8.83
N ASP A 55 20.70 4.37 -9.22
CA ASP A 55 21.00 5.69 -9.79
C ASP A 55 20.92 5.70 -11.32
N ASP A 56 21.01 4.54 -11.97
CA ASP A 56 20.89 4.42 -13.43
C ASP A 56 19.50 4.86 -13.96
N PRO A 57 19.41 5.94 -14.76
CA PRO A 57 18.16 6.41 -15.34
C PRO A 57 17.47 5.40 -16.27
N LYS A 58 18.21 4.52 -16.93
CA LYS A 58 17.69 3.49 -17.83
C LYS A 58 16.94 2.43 -17.02
N ILE A 59 17.58 1.88 -15.98
CA ILE A 59 16.96 0.89 -15.09
C ILE A 59 15.72 1.49 -14.41
N TYR A 60 15.80 2.73 -13.93
CA TYR A 60 14.67 3.44 -13.34
C TYR A 60 13.48 3.54 -14.33
N SER A 61 13.76 3.99 -15.56
CA SER A 61 12.74 4.21 -16.58
C SER A 61 12.14 2.91 -17.10
N GLU A 62 12.94 1.85 -17.26
CA GLU A 62 12.48 0.51 -17.62
C GLU A 62 11.56 -0.08 -16.56
N PHE A 63 11.95 0.01 -15.28
CA PHE A 63 11.10 -0.41 -14.18
C PHE A 63 9.74 0.32 -14.19
N LYS A 64 9.77 1.66 -14.27
CA LYS A 64 8.56 2.49 -14.29
C LYS A 64 7.66 2.12 -15.47
N ARG A 65 8.21 2.00 -16.68
CA ARG A 65 7.47 1.59 -17.88
C ARG A 65 6.84 0.21 -17.72
N SER A 66 7.60 -0.76 -17.20
CA SER A 66 7.12 -2.13 -16.96
C SER A 66 5.96 -2.15 -15.95
N ALA A 67 6.07 -1.42 -14.84
CA ALA A 67 5.01 -1.32 -13.85
C ALA A 67 3.74 -0.66 -14.40
N VAL A 68 3.89 0.47 -15.12
CA VAL A 68 2.75 1.15 -15.78
C VAL A 68 2.09 0.24 -16.81
N LYS A 69 2.86 -0.51 -17.60
CA LYS A 69 2.33 -1.46 -18.59
C LYS A 69 1.42 -2.49 -17.93
N VAL A 70 1.84 -3.10 -16.81
CA VAL A 70 1.01 -4.05 -16.06
C VAL A 70 -0.26 -3.37 -15.56
N MET A 71 -0.15 -2.21 -14.89
CA MET A 71 -1.32 -1.53 -14.31
C MET A 71 -2.34 -1.05 -15.37
N LYS A 72 -1.88 -0.73 -16.58
CA LYS A 72 -2.76 -0.35 -17.70
C LYS A 72 -3.51 -1.54 -18.31
N LYS A 73 -3.05 -2.77 -18.10
CA LYS A 73 -3.78 -3.98 -18.50
C LYS A 73 -5.00 -4.24 -17.62
N TYR A 74 -5.13 -3.57 -16.47
CA TYR A 74 -6.23 -3.79 -15.55
C TYR A 74 -7.20 -2.60 -15.58
N ASP A 75 -8.07 -2.60 -16.59
CA ASP A 75 -9.20 -1.69 -16.64
C ASP A 75 -10.34 -2.18 -15.73
N TRP A 76 -11.48 -1.52 -15.77
CA TRP A 76 -12.64 -1.84 -14.93
C TRP A 76 -13.17 -3.27 -15.12
N GLN A 77 -13.14 -3.81 -16.34
CA GLN A 77 -13.55 -5.18 -16.63
C GLN A 77 -12.55 -6.18 -16.05
N ASP A 78 -11.26 -5.94 -16.24
CA ASP A 78 -10.20 -6.81 -15.71
C ASP A 78 -10.16 -6.80 -14.17
N MET A 79 -10.54 -5.69 -13.54
CA MET A 79 -10.71 -5.62 -12.09
C MET A 79 -11.77 -6.63 -11.60
N GLY A 80 -12.76 -6.99 -12.43
CA GLY A 80 -13.73 -8.05 -12.12
C GLY A 80 -13.06 -9.41 -11.90
N GLN A 81 -12.09 -9.77 -12.75
CA GLN A 81 -11.33 -11.01 -12.58
C GLN A 81 -10.49 -10.98 -11.30
N ILE A 82 -9.88 -9.83 -10.98
CA ILE A 82 -9.12 -9.65 -9.74
C ILE A 82 -10.02 -9.75 -8.49
N ARG A 83 -11.24 -9.21 -8.55
CA ARG A 83 -12.25 -9.37 -7.50
C ARG A 83 -12.54 -10.86 -7.28
N ASP A 84 -12.87 -11.59 -8.34
CA ASP A 84 -13.28 -12.99 -8.25
C ASP A 84 -12.15 -13.87 -7.70
N LEU A 85 -10.90 -13.63 -8.14
CA LEU A 85 -9.70 -14.27 -7.58
C LEU A 85 -9.53 -13.94 -6.10
N CYS A 86 -9.65 -12.67 -5.71
CA CYS A 86 -9.54 -12.25 -4.31
C CYS A 86 -10.56 -12.97 -3.44
N GLN A 87 -11.82 -13.01 -3.87
CA GLN A 87 -12.90 -13.66 -3.13
C GLN A 87 -12.69 -15.17 -3.01
N SER A 88 -12.29 -15.82 -4.10
CA SER A 88 -11.91 -17.24 -4.11
C SER A 88 -10.82 -17.53 -3.09
N TYR A 89 -9.74 -16.74 -3.07
CA TYR A 89 -8.61 -16.94 -2.18
C TYR A 89 -8.97 -16.71 -0.71
N VAL A 90 -9.74 -15.66 -0.42
CA VAL A 90 -10.18 -15.36 0.94
C VAL A 90 -11.15 -16.43 1.45
N ALA A 91 -12.13 -16.83 0.64
CA ALA A 91 -13.09 -17.87 1.02
C ALA A 91 -12.40 -19.23 1.26
N ALA A 92 -11.43 -19.60 0.42
CA ALA A 92 -10.66 -20.82 0.59
C ALA A 92 -9.85 -20.82 1.89
N GLU A 93 -9.17 -19.71 2.22
CA GLU A 93 -8.43 -19.62 3.49
C GLU A 93 -9.36 -19.62 4.71
N LEU A 94 -10.50 -18.93 4.65
CA LEU A 94 -11.50 -18.96 5.73
C LEU A 94 -12.04 -20.37 5.95
N HIS A 95 -12.34 -21.11 4.88
CA HIS A 95 -12.78 -22.49 4.96
C HIS A 95 -11.71 -23.43 5.52
N LYS A 96 -10.45 -23.29 5.06
CA LYS A 96 -9.31 -24.12 5.50
C LYS A 96 -9.03 -23.99 6.99
N HIS A 97 -9.17 -22.79 7.55
CA HIS A 97 -8.82 -22.50 8.94
C HIS A 97 -9.98 -22.74 9.95
N GLY A 98 -11.13 -23.23 9.49
CA GLY A 98 -12.25 -23.61 10.36
C GLY A 98 -12.86 -22.41 11.09
N ASP A 99 -12.70 -22.35 12.42
CA ASP A 99 -13.32 -21.32 13.25
C ASP A 99 -12.39 -20.17 13.64
N LYS A 100 -11.08 -20.24 13.31
CA LYS A 100 -10.10 -19.23 13.71
C LYS A 100 -9.03 -19.01 12.64
N VAL A 101 -8.86 -17.76 12.20
CA VAL A 101 -7.79 -17.37 11.26
C VAL A 101 -7.11 -16.06 11.68
N TYR A 102 -5.79 -15.95 11.49
CA TYR A 102 -5.09 -14.68 11.70
C TYR A 102 -5.43 -13.70 10.58
N LEU A 103 -5.95 -12.52 10.94
CA LEU A 103 -6.41 -11.52 9.96
C LEU A 103 -5.26 -11.03 9.08
N ALA A 104 -4.10 -10.72 9.67
CA ALA A 104 -2.95 -10.27 8.91
C ALA A 104 -2.48 -11.33 7.91
N SER A 105 -2.40 -12.61 8.33
CA SER A 105 -1.98 -13.71 7.45
C SER A 105 -2.92 -13.91 6.28
N LEU A 106 -4.25 -13.83 6.50
CA LEU A 106 -5.25 -13.90 5.44
C LEU A 106 -5.07 -12.80 4.39
N ILE A 107 -4.91 -11.54 4.83
CA ILE A 107 -4.72 -10.39 3.94
C ILE A 107 -3.38 -10.47 3.21
N GLN A 108 -2.32 -10.84 3.92
CA GLN A 108 -0.99 -11.00 3.36
C GLN A 108 -0.96 -12.08 2.27
N PHE A 109 -1.51 -13.26 2.54
CA PHE A 109 -1.60 -14.36 1.59
C PHE A 109 -2.38 -13.97 0.33
N SER A 110 -3.62 -13.49 0.51
CA SER A 110 -4.50 -13.11 -0.60
C SER A 110 -3.91 -11.97 -1.44
N THR A 111 -3.34 -10.94 -0.81
CA THR A 111 -2.70 -9.83 -1.52
C THR A 111 -1.47 -10.29 -2.29
N LEU A 112 -0.60 -11.11 -1.69
CA LEU A 112 0.61 -11.59 -2.34
C LEU A 112 0.28 -12.49 -3.53
N LYS A 113 -0.69 -13.39 -3.38
CA LYS A 113 -1.14 -14.28 -4.47
C LYS A 113 -1.70 -13.50 -5.66
N ILE A 114 -2.45 -12.42 -5.40
CA ILE A 114 -2.91 -11.52 -6.46
C ILE A 114 -1.73 -10.79 -7.14
N VAL A 115 -0.74 -10.31 -6.37
CA VAL A 115 0.46 -9.69 -6.94
C VAL A 115 1.21 -10.65 -7.85
N PHE A 116 1.31 -11.93 -7.47
CA PHE A 116 1.88 -12.97 -8.34
C PHE A 116 1.10 -13.11 -9.65
N ARG A 117 -0.22 -13.31 -9.58
CA ARG A 117 -1.09 -13.40 -10.76
C ARG A 117 -0.99 -12.16 -11.66
N MET A 118 -0.80 -10.98 -11.09
CA MET A 118 -0.74 -9.73 -11.84
C MET A 118 0.57 -9.52 -12.58
N PHE A 119 1.70 -9.77 -11.91
CA PHE A 119 3.02 -9.46 -12.45
C PHE A 119 3.68 -10.64 -13.16
N PHE A 120 3.18 -11.85 -12.93
CA PHE A 120 3.77 -13.12 -13.36
C PHE A 120 2.68 -14.10 -13.83
N ALA A 121 1.68 -13.60 -14.57
CA ALA A 121 0.53 -14.38 -15.00
C ALA A 121 0.94 -15.65 -15.77
N ASP A 122 1.91 -15.50 -16.69
CA ASP A 122 2.38 -16.58 -17.57
C ASP A 122 3.27 -17.60 -16.82
N GLU A 123 3.66 -17.28 -15.58
CA GLU A 123 4.55 -18.06 -14.72
C GLU A 123 3.83 -18.66 -13.51
N THR A 124 2.50 -18.51 -13.40
CA THR A 124 1.76 -18.86 -12.17
C THR A 124 0.62 -19.86 -12.41
N ASP A 125 0.72 -20.70 -13.43
CA ASP A 125 -0.31 -21.70 -13.77
C ASP A 125 -0.60 -22.67 -12.60
N HIS A 126 0.43 -23.10 -11.87
CA HIS A 126 0.35 -24.05 -10.75
C HIS A 126 0.20 -23.37 -9.38
N ILE A 127 -0.07 -22.06 -9.31
CA ILE A 127 -0.11 -21.30 -8.04
C ILE A 127 -1.23 -21.76 -7.09
N GLU A 128 -2.19 -22.54 -7.60
CA GLU A 128 -3.24 -23.17 -6.79
C GLU A 128 -2.78 -24.46 -6.09
N SER A 129 -1.65 -25.05 -6.48
CA SER A 129 -1.08 -26.24 -5.82
C SER A 129 -0.73 -25.97 -4.36
N GLU A 130 -0.88 -26.98 -3.50
CA GLU A 130 -0.60 -26.87 -2.07
C GLU A 130 0.83 -26.37 -1.80
N SER A 131 1.82 -26.93 -2.51
CA SER A 131 3.23 -26.51 -2.43
C SER A 131 3.44 -25.03 -2.77
N ALA A 132 2.77 -24.51 -3.80
CA ALA A 132 2.85 -23.10 -4.15
C ALA A 132 2.15 -22.22 -3.10
N GLN A 133 1.01 -22.64 -2.56
CA GLN A 133 0.32 -21.89 -1.51
C GLN A 133 1.16 -21.81 -0.23
N ASP A 134 1.81 -22.89 0.18
CA ASP A 134 2.70 -22.89 1.35
C ASP A 134 3.92 -22.00 1.12
N ALA A 135 4.47 -22.01 -0.10
CA ALA A 135 5.52 -21.08 -0.49
C ALA A 135 5.05 -19.61 -0.41
N ILE A 136 3.81 -19.30 -0.82
CA ILE A 136 3.24 -17.94 -0.69
C ILE A 136 3.08 -17.55 0.78
N ARG A 137 2.56 -18.43 1.65
CA ARG A 137 2.42 -18.14 3.08
C ARG A 137 3.78 -17.87 3.73
N LEU A 138 4.81 -18.66 3.37
CA LEU A 138 6.18 -18.45 3.79
C LEU A 138 6.73 -17.10 3.32
N LEU A 139 6.63 -16.80 2.03
CA LEU A 139 7.08 -15.52 1.45
C LEU A 139 6.39 -14.33 2.12
N ALA A 140 5.08 -14.44 2.36
CA ALA A 140 4.28 -13.38 2.95
C ALA A 140 4.75 -13.02 4.37
N ARG A 141 4.95 -14.05 5.22
CA ARG A 141 5.48 -13.92 6.59
C ARG A 141 6.91 -13.40 6.58
N ARG A 142 7.80 -14.06 5.84
CA ARG A 142 9.24 -13.80 5.89
C ARG A 142 9.62 -12.46 5.25
N THR A 143 8.89 -12.00 4.23
CA THR A 143 9.06 -10.64 3.68
C THR A 143 8.85 -9.57 4.76
N ASN A 144 7.84 -9.73 5.62
CA ASN A 144 7.58 -8.78 6.70
C ASN A 144 8.70 -8.78 7.75
N GLU A 145 9.18 -9.97 8.14
CA GLU A 145 10.29 -10.14 9.09
C GLU A 145 11.58 -9.49 8.58
N ILE A 146 12.04 -9.85 7.38
CA ILE A 146 13.24 -9.28 6.75
C ILE A 146 13.12 -7.76 6.65
N TRP A 147 11.94 -7.25 6.30
CA TRP A 147 11.73 -5.81 6.16
C TRP A 147 11.77 -5.07 7.51
N ILE A 148 11.41 -5.71 8.62
CA ILE A 148 11.60 -5.17 9.98
C ILE A 148 13.08 -5.18 10.34
N THR A 149 13.74 -6.35 10.24
CA THR A 149 15.14 -6.52 10.64
C THR A 149 16.13 -5.82 9.71
N SER A 150 15.77 -5.50 8.47
CA SER A 150 16.61 -4.73 7.53
C SER A 150 17.02 -3.33 8.03
N LYS A 151 16.40 -2.85 9.10
CA LYS A 151 16.72 -1.58 9.76
C LYS A 151 17.70 -1.71 10.91
N GLU A 152 18.05 -2.93 11.30
CA GLU A 152 18.99 -3.25 12.38
C GLU A 152 20.40 -3.42 11.80
N GLU A 153 21.42 -3.25 12.65
CA GLU A 153 22.84 -3.31 12.23
C GLU A 153 23.27 -4.73 11.80
N ASN A 154 22.69 -5.77 12.38
CA ASN A 154 23.00 -7.18 12.11
C ASN A 154 21.98 -7.85 11.19
N ASN A 155 21.51 -7.15 10.16
CA ASN A 155 20.51 -7.70 9.25
C ASN A 155 21.08 -8.85 8.38
N SER A 156 20.19 -9.77 7.97
CA SER A 156 20.56 -10.91 7.12
C SER A 156 20.83 -10.44 5.69
N GLU A 157 21.88 -10.99 5.08
CA GLU A 157 22.15 -10.82 3.65
C GLU A 157 21.24 -11.72 2.82
N TRP A 158 20.75 -11.21 1.68
CA TRP A 158 19.85 -11.93 0.80
C TRP A 158 20.39 -13.29 0.33
N GLY A 159 21.70 -13.42 0.15
CA GLY A 159 22.34 -14.68 -0.22
C GLY A 159 22.13 -15.80 0.81
N ASN A 160 21.83 -15.45 2.06
CA ASN A 160 21.59 -16.39 3.16
C ASN A 160 20.11 -16.75 3.33
N GLU A 161 19.19 -16.07 2.63
CA GLU A 161 17.74 -16.30 2.71
C GLU A 161 17.30 -17.48 1.80
N VAL A 162 17.85 -18.67 2.08
CA VAL A 162 17.69 -19.88 1.27
C VAL A 162 16.24 -20.26 1.03
N GLU A 163 15.45 -20.26 2.09
CA GLU A 163 14.04 -20.60 2.04
C GLU A 163 13.24 -19.64 1.14
N MET A 164 13.63 -18.36 1.11
CA MET A 164 12.94 -17.34 0.32
C MET A 164 13.14 -17.55 -1.18
N TYR A 165 14.39 -17.75 -1.63
CA TYR A 165 14.61 -17.98 -3.06
C TYR A 165 14.06 -19.32 -3.53
N GLN A 166 14.05 -20.35 -2.67
CA GLN A 166 13.39 -21.62 -2.98
C GLN A 166 11.88 -21.45 -3.09
N ALA A 167 11.26 -20.69 -2.19
CA ALA A 167 9.83 -20.40 -2.24
C ALA A 167 9.45 -19.61 -3.51
N LEU A 168 10.26 -18.61 -3.91
CA LEU A 168 10.04 -17.89 -5.16
C LEU A 168 10.07 -18.83 -6.38
N ARG A 169 11.07 -19.72 -6.46
CA ARG A 169 11.19 -20.69 -7.56
C ARG A 169 10.02 -21.67 -7.58
N LYS A 170 9.53 -22.09 -6.41
CA LYS A 170 8.33 -22.92 -6.30
C LYS A 170 7.08 -22.21 -6.83
N VAL A 171 6.94 -20.90 -6.63
CA VAL A 171 5.77 -20.14 -7.09
C VAL A 171 5.83 -19.83 -8.59
N LEU A 172 7.01 -19.52 -9.15
CA LEU A 172 7.12 -19.00 -10.52
C LEU A 172 7.37 -20.05 -11.62
N GLN A 173 7.92 -21.23 -11.33
CA GLN A 173 8.21 -22.30 -12.32
C GLN A 173 8.55 -21.81 -13.76
N ASP A 174 9.37 -20.78 -13.88
CA ASP A 174 9.48 -19.93 -15.08
C ASP A 174 10.70 -20.27 -15.94
N GLN A 175 11.22 -21.49 -15.77
CA GLN A 175 12.43 -21.98 -16.43
C GLN A 175 13.65 -21.04 -16.27
N GLY A 176 13.73 -20.30 -15.16
CA GLY A 176 14.87 -19.43 -14.86
C GLY A 176 14.80 -18.03 -15.47
N LYS A 177 13.63 -17.62 -15.99
CA LYS A 177 13.39 -16.25 -16.48
C LYS A 177 13.60 -15.21 -15.38
N HIS A 178 13.17 -15.52 -14.16
CA HIS A 178 13.42 -14.73 -12.98
C HIS A 178 14.32 -15.49 -12.01
N ASP A 179 15.54 -15.00 -11.84
CA ASP A 179 16.49 -15.58 -10.88
C ASP A 179 16.49 -14.72 -9.60
N PRO A 180 16.04 -15.25 -8.45
CA PRO A 180 16.10 -14.55 -7.17
C PRO A 180 17.52 -14.10 -6.78
N LEU A 181 18.57 -14.77 -7.27
CA LEU A 181 19.96 -14.43 -6.94
C LEU A 181 20.55 -13.38 -7.88
N ASN A 182 19.90 -13.10 -9.02
CA ASN A 182 20.29 -12.04 -9.92
C ASN A 182 19.51 -10.76 -9.61
N LYS A 183 20.19 -9.74 -9.10
CA LYS A 183 19.57 -8.47 -8.68
C LYS A 183 18.67 -7.80 -9.72
N ALA A 184 18.98 -7.96 -11.01
CA ALA A 184 18.24 -7.32 -12.09
C ALA A 184 16.94 -8.08 -12.44
N THR A 185 16.94 -9.42 -12.31
CA THR A 185 15.79 -10.27 -12.66
C THR A 185 15.03 -10.81 -11.45
N ASN A 186 15.52 -10.52 -10.23
CA ASN A 186 14.89 -10.93 -8.98
C ASN A 186 13.39 -10.54 -8.94
N PRO A 187 12.47 -11.50 -8.71
CA PRO A 187 11.04 -11.24 -8.61
C PRO A 187 10.66 -10.15 -7.59
N PHE A 188 11.42 -10.01 -6.50
CA PHE A 188 11.18 -9.00 -5.48
C PHE A 188 11.29 -7.56 -5.99
N ASN A 189 11.93 -7.33 -7.15
CA ASN A 189 11.89 -6.04 -7.81
C ASN A 189 10.45 -5.56 -8.01
N LYS A 190 9.52 -6.46 -8.38
CA LYS A 190 8.09 -6.18 -8.61
C LYS A 190 7.24 -6.47 -7.38
N ILE A 191 7.50 -7.60 -6.70
CA ILE A 191 6.68 -8.05 -5.57
C ILE A 191 6.74 -7.05 -4.42
N LEU A 192 7.94 -6.65 -3.98
CA LEU A 192 8.11 -5.84 -2.78
C LEU A 192 7.32 -4.52 -2.83
N PRO A 193 7.43 -3.67 -3.88
CA PRO A 193 6.68 -2.42 -3.94
C PRO A 193 5.17 -2.60 -4.13
N ALA A 194 4.73 -3.69 -4.77
CA ALA A 194 3.31 -3.94 -5.04
C ALA A 194 2.58 -4.60 -3.85
N TYR A 195 3.25 -5.49 -3.13
CA TYR A 195 2.69 -6.27 -2.03
C TYR A 195 2.78 -5.53 -0.70
N GLU A 196 3.98 -5.12 -0.29
CA GLU A 196 4.28 -4.71 1.09
C GLU A 196 3.47 -3.48 1.52
N THR A 197 3.33 -2.53 0.60
CA THR A 197 2.56 -1.31 0.83
C THR A 197 1.05 -1.58 0.77
N MET A 198 0.61 -2.46 -0.12
CA MET A 198 -0.80 -2.75 -0.37
C MET A 198 -1.47 -3.45 0.81
N TRP A 199 -0.92 -4.59 1.26
CA TRP A 199 -1.57 -5.39 2.30
C TRP A 199 -1.72 -4.62 3.62
N ARG A 200 -0.79 -3.71 3.93
CA ARG A 200 -0.86 -2.88 5.13
C ARG A 200 -1.99 -1.87 5.06
N VAL A 201 -2.11 -1.15 3.94
CA VAL A 201 -3.19 -0.18 3.75
C VAL A 201 -4.54 -0.89 3.77
N VAL A 202 -4.64 -2.05 3.12
CA VAL A 202 -5.84 -2.88 3.11
C VAL A 202 -6.20 -3.35 4.52
N LEU A 203 -5.23 -3.81 5.33
CA LEU A 203 -5.47 -4.19 6.72
C LEU A 203 -6.04 -3.03 7.54
N ARG A 204 -5.45 -1.84 7.48
CA ARG A 204 -5.96 -0.69 8.25
C ARG A 204 -7.31 -0.23 7.74
N GLY A 205 -7.49 -0.16 6.42
CA GLY A 205 -8.78 0.19 5.83
C GLY A 205 -9.87 -0.77 6.23
N LEU A 206 -9.61 -2.08 6.20
CA LEU A 206 -10.55 -3.11 6.64
C LEU A 206 -10.90 -2.97 8.13
N LEU A 207 -9.91 -2.74 8.99
CA LEU A 207 -10.15 -2.52 10.42
C LEU A 207 -11.08 -1.32 10.65
N GLU A 208 -10.82 -0.18 9.99
CA GLU A 208 -11.66 1.02 10.11
C GLU A 208 -13.08 0.81 9.59
N VAL A 209 -13.25 0.18 8.42
CA VAL A 209 -14.57 0.07 7.80
C VAL A 209 -15.42 -1.06 8.37
N LYS A 210 -14.83 -2.03 9.08
CA LYS A 210 -15.55 -3.24 9.50
C LYS A 210 -15.49 -3.56 10.99
N PHE A 211 -14.39 -3.20 11.65
CA PHE A 211 -14.08 -3.72 12.99
C PHE A 211 -13.85 -2.62 14.03
N ARG A 212 -14.18 -1.38 13.70
CA ARG A 212 -13.98 -0.21 14.57
C ARG A 212 -15.28 0.33 15.15
N ASP A 213 -16.40 -0.30 14.82
CA ASP A 213 -17.75 0.04 15.30
C ASP A 213 -18.08 1.52 15.09
N ALA A 214 -17.62 2.07 13.97
CA ALA A 214 -17.90 3.45 13.61
C ALA A 214 -19.40 3.63 13.32
N PRO A 215 -20.02 4.77 13.68
CA PRO A 215 -21.43 5.03 13.42
C PRO A 215 -21.83 4.86 11.94
N ASP A 216 -20.94 5.27 11.03
CA ASP A 216 -21.16 5.24 9.58
C ASP A 216 -20.69 3.93 8.92
N GLN A 217 -20.26 2.93 9.70
CA GLN A 217 -19.72 1.67 9.22
C GLN A 217 -20.62 0.99 8.17
N GLN A 218 -21.93 0.97 8.40
CA GLN A 218 -22.87 0.33 7.48
C GLN A 218 -22.90 1.03 6.11
N ILE A 219 -22.81 2.36 6.09
CA ILE A 219 -22.76 3.15 4.86
C ILE A 219 -21.48 2.82 4.09
N TRP A 220 -20.33 2.78 4.77
CA TRP A 220 -19.06 2.47 4.14
C TRP A 220 -19.02 1.06 3.55
N LEU A 221 -19.54 0.07 4.28
CA LEU A 221 -19.64 -1.32 3.80
C LEU A 221 -20.58 -1.43 2.59
N GLN A 222 -21.72 -0.75 2.60
CA GLN A 222 -22.64 -0.72 1.46
C GLN A 222 -22.03 -0.03 0.23
N THR A 223 -21.29 1.06 0.41
CA THR A 223 -20.57 1.74 -0.67
C THR A 223 -19.52 0.82 -1.31
N LEU A 224 -18.73 0.13 -0.49
CA LEU A 224 -17.72 -0.81 -0.99
C LEU A 224 -18.37 -2.03 -1.67
N GLU A 225 -19.49 -2.55 -1.14
CA GLU A 225 -20.23 -3.65 -1.75
C GLU A 225 -20.82 -3.27 -3.11
N ARG A 226 -21.41 -2.07 -3.23
CA ARG A 226 -21.94 -1.58 -4.52
C ARG A 226 -20.85 -1.49 -5.58
N MET A 227 -19.73 -0.85 -5.24
CA MET A 227 -18.57 -0.73 -6.14
C MET A 227 -18.00 -2.11 -6.50
N ARG A 228 -18.02 -3.07 -5.59
CA ARG A 228 -17.57 -4.44 -5.84
C ARG A 228 -18.50 -5.19 -6.81
N GLN A 229 -19.81 -4.97 -6.71
CA GLN A 229 -20.82 -5.58 -7.60
C GLN A 229 -20.74 -5.01 -9.01
N ASP A 230 -20.71 -3.67 -9.13
CA ASP A 230 -20.54 -2.95 -10.39
C ASP A 230 -19.23 -2.17 -10.38
N LEU A 231 -18.18 -2.79 -10.91
CA LEU A 231 -16.84 -2.22 -10.99
C LEU A 231 -16.80 -1.19 -12.12
N SER A 232 -17.43 -0.04 -11.89
CA SER A 232 -17.47 1.06 -12.84
C SER A 232 -16.79 2.31 -12.28
N ARG A 233 -16.35 3.20 -13.18
CA ARG A 233 -15.86 4.52 -12.76
C ARG A 233 -16.93 5.31 -12.02
N ALA A 234 -18.19 5.17 -12.44
CA ALA A 234 -19.31 5.88 -11.85
C ALA A 234 -19.48 5.45 -10.39
N ASP A 235 -19.60 4.15 -10.11
CA ASP A 235 -19.80 3.63 -8.75
C ASP A 235 -18.59 3.85 -7.85
N PHE A 236 -17.38 3.80 -8.41
CA PHE A 236 -16.18 4.10 -7.63
C PHE A 236 -16.10 5.55 -7.15
N GLN A 237 -16.68 6.48 -7.91
CA GLN A 237 -16.70 7.91 -7.62
C GLN A 237 -18.06 8.39 -7.10
N ASP A 238 -19.00 7.48 -6.89
CA ASP A 238 -20.39 7.77 -6.57
C ASP A 238 -20.54 8.31 -5.14
N ARG A 239 -21.15 9.48 -5.00
CA ARG A 239 -21.43 10.15 -3.72
C ARG A 239 -22.92 10.33 -3.48
N ARG A 240 -23.70 9.29 -3.77
CA ARG A 240 -25.16 9.31 -3.63
C ARG A 240 -25.57 9.77 -2.22
N SER A 241 -26.57 10.65 -2.19
CA SER A 241 -27.22 11.12 -0.96
C SER A 241 -26.27 11.74 0.08
N GLY A 242 -25.17 12.35 -0.36
CA GLY A 242 -24.20 12.98 0.54
C GLY A 242 -23.28 12.00 1.27
N HIS A 243 -23.29 10.72 0.89
CA HIS A 243 -22.39 9.71 1.44
C HIS A 243 -21.03 9.70 0.71
N PRO A 244 -19.95 9.24 1.35
CA PRO A 244 -18.65 9.14 0.71
C PRO A 244 -18.64 8.06 -0.39
N SER A 245 -17.84 8.30 -1.43
CA SER A 245 -17.58 7.28 -2.46
C SER A 245 -16.55 6.25 -2.00
N ALA A 246 -16.45 5.12 -2.72
CA ALA A 246 -15.38 4.14 -2.48
C ALA A 246 -13.98 4.78 -2.64
N LYS A 247 -13.83 5.72 -3.58
CA LYS A 247 -12.60 6.51 -3.73
C LYS A 247 -12.29 7.35 -2.49
N ASP A 248 -13.31 7.92 -1.85
CA ASP A 248 -13.14 8.74 -0.64
C ASP A 248 -12.74 7.90 0.57
N ILE A 249 -13.33 6.70 0.73
CA ILE A 249 -12.93 5.72 1.74
C ILE A 249 -11.44 5.36 1.59
N VAL A 250 -10.99 5.12 0.36
CA VAL A 250 -9.59 4.79 0.07
C VAL A 250 -8.67 5.98 0.31
N LYS A 251 -9.08 7.19 -0.09
CA LYS A 251 -8.30 8.40 0.18
C LYS A 251 -8.14 8.61 1.68
N GLU A 252 -9.19 8.41 2.46
CA GLU A 252 -9.12 8.53 3.91
C GLU A 252 -8.21 7.46 4.54
N THR A 253 -8.29 6.23 4.05
CA THR A 253 -7.36 5.16 4.45
C THR A 253 -5.91 5.57 4.18
N LEU A 254 -5.62 6.11 2.99
CA LEU A 254 -4.27 6.55 2.59
C LEU A 254 -3.80 7.82 3.31
N ARG A 255 -4.73 8.67 3.76
CA ARG A 255 -4.44 9.85 4.56
C ARG A 255 -4.03 9.45 5.97
N LEU A 256 -4.82 8.60 6.63
CA LEU A 256 -4.51 8.14 7.98
C LEU A 256 -3.33 7.17 8.03
N TYR A 257 -3.24 6.29 7.03
CA TYR A 257 -2.27 5.20 6.99
C TYR A 257 -1.44 5.23 5.71
N PRO A 258 -0.66 6.30 5.45
CA PRO A 258 0.15 6.37 4.24
C PRO A 258 1.17 5.23 4.26
N PRO A 259 1.22 4.37 3.21
CA PRO A 259 2.13 3.23 3.20
C PRO A 259 3.60 3.65 3.30
N THR A 260 3.93 4.87 2.83
CA THR A 260 5.24 5.50 3.04
C THR A 260 5.08 6.76 3.89
N ARG A 261 5.27 6.62 5.20
CA ARG A 261 5.17 7.73 6.18
C ARG A 261 6.31 8.74 6.05
N HIS A 262 7.51 8.24 5.78
CA HIS A 262 8.72 9.04 5.68
C HIS A 262 9.47 8.71 4.38
N ILE A 263 9.85 9.73 3.64
CA ILE A 263 10.65 9.62 2.42
C ILE A 263 12.01 10.23 2.68
N TYR A 264 13.04 9.37 2.71
CA TYR A 264 14.42 9.80 2.93
C TYR A 264 15.10 10.15 1.61
N ARG A 265 15.94 11.18 1.66
CA ARG A 265 16.88 11.56 0.60
C ARG A 265 18.23 11.86 1.21
N ASP A 266 19.29 11.46 0.53
CA ASP A 266 20.66 11.77 0.92
C ASP A 266 21.30 12.61 -0.17
N PHE A 267 21.47 13.91 0.07
CA PHE A 267 21.92 14.82 -0.97
C PHE A 267 23.43 14.98 -0.92
N THR A 268 24.03 15.05 -2.11
CA THR A 268 25.41 15.49 -2.31
C THR A 268 25.40 16.78 -3.11
N ASP A 269 26.34 17.66 -2.82
CA ASP A 269 26.53 18.91 -3.56
C ASP A 269 27.13 18.66 -4.96
N ILE A 270 27.48 19.73 -5.66
CA ILE A 270 28.08 19.67 -7.01
C ILE A 270 29.49 19.07 -7.01
N ASP A 271 30.18 19.11 -5.87
CA ASP A 271 31.54 18.58 -5.67
C ASP A 271 31.51 17.15 -5.08
N GLY A 272 30.32 16.58 -4.90
CA GLY A 272 30.10 15.24 -4.37
C GLY A 272 30.19 15.14 -2.84
N GLN A 273 30.27 16.26 -2.11
CA GLN A 273 30.26 16.29 -0.65
C GLN A 273 28.84 16.10 -0.12
N ALA A 274 28.69 15.41 1.01
CA ALA A 274 27.38 15.18 1.62
C ALA A 274 26.78 16.49 2.15
N GLU A 275 25.64 16.91 1.58
CA GLU A 275 24.81 18.01 2.12
C GLU A 275 23.90 17.53 3.26
N GLY A 276 23.75 16.21 3.39
CA GLY A 276 23.09 15.56 4.51
C GLY A 276 21.77 14.88 4.18
N LYS A 277 21.32 14.09 5.15
CA LYS A 277 20.11 13.28 5.07
C LYS A 277 18.87 14.11 5.39
N MET A 278 17.97 14.24 4.41
CA MET A 278 16.68 14.87 4.56
C MET A 278 15.54 13.86 4.67
N VAL A 279 14.46 14.27 5.34
CA VAL A 279 13.26 13.45 5.53
C VAL A 279 12.03 14.27 5.15
N ALA A 280 11.25 13.75 4.20
CA ALA A 280 9.91 14.23 3.93
C ALA A 280 8.93 13.46 4.83
N ASP A 281 8.24 14.16 5.73
CA ASP A 281 7.24 13.60 6.63
C ASP A 281 5.85 13.69 6.00
N VAL A 282 5.50 12.64 5.25
CA VAL A 282 4.23 12.52 4.53
C VAL A 282 3.08 12.37 5.51
N GLU A 283 3.27 11.59 6.57
CA GLU A 283 2.25 11.35 7.60
C GLU A 283 1.86 12.67 8.28
N ARG A 284 2.84 13.51 8.66
CA ARG A 284 2.56 14.82 9.24
C ARG A 284 1.80 15.75 8.29
N CYS A 285 2.06 15.70 6.99
CA CYS A 285 1.28 16.48 6.02
C CYS A 285 -0.17 15.98 5.94
N HIS A 286 -0.37 14.67 5.95
CA HIS A 286 -1.70 14.06 5.89
C HIS A 286 -2.53 14.26 7.17
N HIS A 287 -1.87 14.50 8.31
CA HIS A 287 -2.51 14.74 9.61
C HIS A 287 -2.50 16.22 9.99
N ASN A 288 -2.29 17.10 9.01
CA ASN A 288 -2.25 18.54 9.23
C ASN A 288 -3.63 19.09 9.59
N MET A 289 -3.80 19.51 10.84
CA MET A 289 -5.06 20.04 11.38
C MET A 289 -5.58 21.27 10.62
N ALA A 290 -4.67 22.11 10.11
CA ALA A 290 -5.06 23.31 9.35
C ALA A 290 -5.79 22.99 8.04
N VAL A 291 -5.69 21.74 7.57
CA VAL A 291 -6.31 21.25 6.33
C VAL A 291 -7.41 20.24 6.63
N PHE A 292 -7.16 19.29 7.54
CA PHE A 292 -8.04 18.15 7.78
C PHE A 292 -8.86 18.25 9.09
N SER A 293 -9.11 19.48 9.56
CA SER A 293 -9.93 19.85 10.73
C SER A 293 -9.38 19.44 12.11
N ASP A 294 -10.15 19.71 13.17
CA ASP A 294 -9.77 19.56 14.59
C ASP A 294 -9.50 18.12 15.05
N ASP A 295 -9.88 17.13 14.24
CA ASP A 295 -9.65 15.71 14.53
C ASP A 295 -8.99 15.00 13.34
N PRO A 296 -7.68 15.22 13.12
CA PRO A 296 -6.96 14.67 11.98
C PRO A 296 -6.70 13.16 12.11
N PHE A 297 -6.99 12.55 13.27
CA PHE A 297 -6.71 11.14 13.53
C PHE A 297 -7.93 10.23 13.42
N ARG A 298 -9.14 10.79 13.41
CA ARG A 298 -10.36 10.06 13.12
C ARG A 298 -10.52 9.73 11.64
N PHE A 299 -10.94 8.50 11.36
CA PHE A 299 -11.32 8.04 10.03
C PHE A 299 -12.66 8.64 9.63
N ARG A 300 -12.64 9.56 8.66
CA ARG A 300 -13.82 10.28 8.15
C ARG A 300 -13.77 10.44 6.63
N PRO A 301 -14.19 9.42 5.86
CA PRO A 301 -14.25 9.49 4.39
C PRO A 301 -15.08 10.68 3.86
N GLU A 302 -16.02 11.19 4.64
CA GLU A 302 -16.88 12.33 4.34
C GLU A 302 -16.09 13.62 4.15
N LEU A 303 -14.92 13.75 4.79
CA LEU A 303 -14.05 14.92 4.69
C LEU A 303 -13.67 15.26 3.25
N TRP A 304 -13.55 14.24 2.39
CA TRP A 304 -13.15 14.41 0.98
C TRP A 304 -14.21 15.13 0.13
N GLN A 305 -15.39 15.40 0.69
CA GLN A 305 -16.38 16.25 0.08
C GLN A 305 -15.95 17.72 0.02
N MET A 306 -15.12 18.18 0.96
CA MET A 306 -14.66 19.57 1.02
C MET A 306 -13.86 20.01 -0.22
N PHE A 307 -13.17 19.08 -0.90
CA PHE A 307 -12.35 19.40 -2.07
C PHE A 307 -13.15 19.47 -3.37
N ASN A 308 -14.40 19.00 -3.35
CA ASN A 308 -15.26 18.94 -4.52
C ASN A 308 -16.23 20.12 -4.55
N GLU A 309 -15.70 21.33 -4.76
CA GLU A 309 -16.52 22.45 -5.21
C GLU A 309 -17.08 22.16 -6.62
N GLU A 310 -18.31 22.61 -6.89
CA GLU A 310 -18.97 22.45 -8.19
C GLU A 310 -18.07 22.95 -9.32
N GLY A 311 -17.80 22.09 -10.31
CA GLY A 311 -16.98 22.42 -11.49
C GLY A 311 -15.50 21.99 -11.43
N ASN A 312 -15.03 21.37 -10.34
CA ASN A 312 -13.66 20.84 -10.29
C ASN A 312 -13.49 19.56 -11.13
N VAL A 313 -12.79 19.66 -12.27
CA VAL A 313 -12.34 18.49 -13.05
C VAL A 313 -11.24 17.70 -12.31
N GLU A 314 -11.11 16.39 -12.57
CA GLU A 314 -10.21 15.48 -11.82
C GLU A 314 -8.75 15.96 -11.74
N ARG A 315 -8.21 16.58 -12.79
CA ARG A 315 -6.85 17.15 -12.76
C ARG A 315 -6.73 18.31 -11.77
N LYS A 316 -7.75 19.15 -11.67
CA LYS A 316 -7.81 20.26 -10.73
C LYS A 316 -7.90 19.71 -9.30
N LEU A 317 -8.72 18.69 -9.07
CA LEU A 317 -8.83 18.01 -7.77
C LEU A 317 -7.49 17.42 -7.31
N LYS A 318 -6.78 16.68 -8.16
CA LYS A 318 -5.46 16.13 -7.80
C LYS A 318 -4.47 17.22 -7.41
N LYS A 319 -4.51 18.38 -8.08
CA LYS A 319 -3.66 19.53 -7.76
C LYS A 319 -4.03 20.13 -6.39
N ILE A 320 -5.33 20.36 -6.15
CA ILE A 320 -5.85 20.89 -4.88
C ILE A 320 -5.45 19.96 -3.73
N GLU A 321 -5.66 18.65 -3.87
CA GLU A 321 -5.30 17.65 -2.87
C GLU A 321 -3.79 17.63 -2.58
N LEU A 322 -2.96 17.74 -3.63
CA LEU A 322 -1.51 17.81 -3.47
C LEU A 322 -1.06 19.10 -2.75
N GLU A 323 -1.70 20.24 -3.03
CA GLU A 323 -1.46 21.52 -2.35
C GLU A 323 -1.94 21.49 -0.89
N ALA A 324 -2.99 20.72 -0.61
CA ALA A 324 -3.45 20.38 0.73
C ALA A 324 -2.53 19.37 1.46
N GLY A 325 -1.49 18.87 0.80
CA GLY A 325 -0.51 17.96 1.39
C GLY A 325 -0.84 16.48 1.25
N PHE A 326 -1.91 16.10 0.54
CA PHE A 326 -2.24 14.70 0.28
C PHE A 326 -1.35 14.14 -0.85
N MET A 327 -0.35 13.35 -0.45
CA MET A 327 0.68 12.76 -1.33
C MET A 327 0.98 11.28 -1.00
N PRO A 328 -0.03 10.40 -0.88
CA PRO A 328 0.15 9.01 -0.47
C PRO A 328 0.99 8.17 -1.43
N PHE A 329 1.14 8.65 -2.66
CA PHE A 329 1.90 8.02 -3.73
C PHE A 329 3.18 8.79 -4.09
N GLY A 330 3.60 9.75 -3.25
CA GLY A 330 4.67 10.69 -3.56
C GLY A 330 4.23 11.76 -4.57
N ALA A 331 5.19 12.42 -5.20
CA ALA A 331 4.94 13.53 -6.12
C ALA A 331 6.04 13.66 -7.19
N GLY A 332 5.72 14.34 -8.30
CA GLY A 332 6.66 14.69 -9.36
C GLY A 332 7.30 13.48 -10.04
N ASN A 333 8.61 13.53 -10.24
CA ASN A 333 9.35 12.52 -11.01
C ASN A 333 9.27 11.12 -10.40
N PHE A 334 9.14 11.05 -9.08
CA PHE A 334 9.12 9.83 -8.26
C PHE A 334 7.72 9.41 -7.82
N GLU A 335 6.66 9.98 -8.42
CA GLU A 335 5.29 9.55 -8.16
C GLU A 335 5.11 8.06 -8.53
N CYS A 336 4.45 7.33 -7.64
CA CYS A 336 4.17 5.91 -7.80
C CYS A 336 3.36 5.65 -9.08
N PRO A 337 3.76 4.68 -9.93
CA PRO A 337 2.99 4.28 -11.11
C PRO A 337 1.50 4.02 -10.85
N ALA A 338 1.17 3.43 -9.69
CA ALA A 338 -0.19 3.09 -9.30
C ALA A 338 -1.12 4.31 -9.12
N SER A 339 -0.56 5.50 -8.84
CA SER A 339 -1.36 6.73 -8.80
C SER A 339 -1.74 7.20 -10.19
N SER A 340 -0.78 7.19 -11.13
CA SER A 340 -0.94 7.79 -12.46
C SER A 340 -2.04 7.13 -13.30
N THR A 341 -2.29 5.84 -13.08
CA THR A 341 -3.35 5.06 -13.74
C THR A 341 -4.64 4.99 -12.93
N GLY A 342 -4.67 5.54 -11.71
CA GLY A 342 -5.72 5.33 -10.72
C GLY A 342 -5.81 3.89 -10.18
N PHE A 343 -4.92 2.99 -10.62
CA PHE A 343 -4.95 1.57 -10.28
C PHE A 343 -4.85 1.33 -8.78
N GLY A 344 -3.94 2.03 -8.09
CA GLY A 344 -3.73 1.85 -6.65
C GLY A 344 -4.99 2.12 -5.85
N PHE A 345 -5.73 3.18 -6.19
CA PHE A 345 -6.99 3.50 -5.53
C PHE A 345 -8.06 2.42 -5.75
N ARG A 346 -8.22 1.95 -6.99
CA ARG A 346 -9.17 0.87 -7.31
C ARG A 346 -8.82 -0.43 -6.60
N MET A 347 -7.54 -0.79 -6.61
CA MET A 347 -7.05 -2.04 -6.02
C MET A 347 -7.25 -2.08 -4.50
N ILE A 348 -6.97 -0.99 -3.79
CA ILE A 348 -7.22 -0.89 -2.34
C ILE A 348 -8.72 -1.06 -2.06
N ALA A 349 -9.58 -0.36 -2.80
CA ALA A 349 -11.03 -0.43 -2.60
C ALA A 349 -11.56 -1.85 -2.82
N LEU A 350 -11.12 -2.49 -3.91
CA LEU A 350 -11.51 -3.84 -4.28
C LEU A 350 -11.07 -4.85 -3.24
N LEU A 351 -9.82 -4.78 -2.76
CA LEU A 351 -9.33 -5.70 -1.73
C LEU A 351 -10.09 -5.53 -0.42
N ILE A 352 -10.30 -4.30 0.06
CA ILE A 352 -11.06 -4.04 1.28
C ILE A 352 -12.50 -4.55 1.13
N GLY A 353 -13.18 -4.20 0.02
CA GLY A 353 -14.55 -4.61 -0.24
C GLY A 353 -14.71 -6.14 -0.35
N SER A 354 -13.81 -6.81 -1.07
CA SER A 354 -13.81 -8.27 -1.21
C SER A 354 -13.55 -8.98 0.12
N LEU A 355 -12.59 -8.51 0.92
CA LEU A 355 -12.35 -9.04 2.26
C LEU A 355 -13.56 -8.84 3.17
N ALA A 356 -14.12 -7.62 3.20
CA ALA A 356 -15.27 -7.32 4.03
C ALA A 356 -16.50 -8.16 3.66
N HIS A 357 -16.71 -8.39 2.37
CA HIS A 357 -17.75 -9.25 1.82
C HIS A 357 -17.56 -10.72 2.24
N CYS A 358 -16.39 -11.30 1.98
CA CYS A 358 -16.12 -12.71 2.28
C CYS A 358 -16.11 -13.01 3.78
N ILE A 359 -15.66 -12.07 4.61
CA ILE A 359 -15.72 -12.21 6.06
C ILE A 359 -17.19 -12.12 6.54
N GLY A 360 -18.03 -11.33 5.87
CA GLY A 360 -19.47 -11.27 6.18
C GLY A 360 -19.75 -10.90 7.65
N ASN A 361 -20.91 -11.33 8.16
CA ASN A 361 -21.29 -11.10 9.57
C ASN A 361 -21.01 -12.32 10.47
N ASP A 362 -20.48 -13.40 9.91
CA ASP A 362 -20.28 -14.68 10.60
C ASP A 362 -19.00 -14.72 11.45
N TRP A 363 -18.18 -13.67 11.38
CA TRP A 363 -16.89 -13.61 12.05
C TRP A 363 -16.80 -12.36 12.93
N ASN A 364 -16.27 -12.52 14.13
CA ASN A 364 -15.85 -11.45 15.03
C ASN A 364 -14.33 -11.29 14.99
N LEU A 365 -13.85 -10.10 15.33
CA LEU A 365 -12.42 -9.85 15.51
C LEU A 365 -12.05 -9.96 16.98
N ASP A 366 -11.13 -10.87 17.30
CA ASP A 366 -10.44 -10.95 18.57
C ASP A 366 -9.21 -10.03 18.53
N TRP A 367 -9.20 -9.07 19.44
CA TRP A 367 -8.14 -8.07 19.63
C TRP A 367 -6.91 -8.61 20.39
N ALA A 368 -6.79 -9.94 20.49
CA ALA A 368 -5.65 -10.63 21.10
C ALA A 368 -5.45 -10.25 22.59
N GLY A 369 -6.54 -9.98 23.30
CA GLY A 369 -6.53 -9.54 24.70
C GLY A 369 -6.21 -8.06 24.90
N GLU A 370 -6.01 -7.29 23.82
CA GLU A 370 -5.93 -5.83 23.88
C GLU A 370 -7.32 -5.21 23.72
N GLU A 371 -7.50 -4.00 24.25
CA GLU A 371 -8.70 -3.21 23.95
C GLU A 371 -8.67 -2.76 22.49
N GLN A 372 -9.82 -2.81 21.84
CA GLN A 372 -10.03 -2.17 20.55
C GLN A 372 -9.64 -0.69 20.68
N PRO A 373 -8.79 -0.14 19.81
CA PRO A 373 -8.42 1.26 19.90
C PRO A 373 -9.69 2.15 19.84
N PRO A 374 -9.77 3.27 20.59
CA PRO A 374 -10.94 4.13 20.58
C PRO A 374 -11.20 4.83 19.25
N LEU A 375 -12.47 5.11 18.93
CA LEU A 375 -12.82 6.01 17.84
C LEU A 375 -12.18 7.39 18.05
N GLY A 376 -11.51 7.92 17.03
CA GLY A 376 -10.75 9.18 17.11
C GLY A 376 -9.23 8.99 17.30
N GLU A 377 -8.80 7.79 17.70
CA GLU A 377 -7.38 7.44 17.68
C GLU A 377 -7.03 6.69 16.40
N LYS A 378 -5.92 7.08 15.76
CA LYS A 378 -5.42 6.34 14.59
C LYS A 378 -4.88 4.98 15.02
N LEU A 379 -5.12 3.97 14.18
CA LEU A 379 -4.50 2.66 14.32
C LEU A 379 -2.97 2.75 14.25
N ASN A 380 -2.29 1.83 14.93
CA ASN A 380 -0.85 1.76 14.97
C ASN A 380 -0.24 1.43 13.58
N SER A 381 0.59 2.35 13.08
CA SER A 381 1.29 2.25 11.80
C SER A 381 2.61 1.47 11.86
N LYS A 382 2.95 0.83 12.98
CA LYS A 382 4.11 -0.08 13.07
C LYS A 382 3.90 -1.33 12.22
N ARG A 383 5.01 -1.95 11.82
CA ARG A 383 5.01 -3.04 10.82
C ARG A 383 4.60 -4.40 11.39
N ASP A 384 4.74 -4.56 12.68
CA ASP A 384 4.36 -5.69 13.53
C ASP A 384 2.98 -5.52 14.18
N ALA A 385 2.40 -4.31 14.12
CA ALA A 385 1.08 -4.05 14.67
C ALA A 385 0.01 -4.94 13.99
N TYR A 386 -0.89 -5.47 14.82
CA TYR A 386 -2.06 -6.25 14.43
C TYR A 386 -1.79 -7.63 13.80
N LEU A 387 -0.56 -8.13 13.87
CA LEU A 387 -0.23 -9.49 13.40
C LEU A 387 -0.92 -10.58 14.22
N GLN A 388 -1.29 -10.30 15.47
CA GLN A 388 -1.91 -11.25 16.39
C GLN A 388 -3.45 -11.27 16.35
N LEU A 389 -4.07 -10.32 15.63
CA LEU A 389 -5.54 -10.27 15.56
C LEU A 389 -6.10 -11.51 14.85
N LYS A 390 -7.17 -12.07 15.39
CA LYS A 390 -7.80 -13.29 14.88
C LYS A 390 -9.25 -13.02 14.51
N LEU A 391 -9.68 -13.51 13.36
CA LEU A 391 -11.09 -13.70 13.11
C LEU A 391 -11.53 -14.97 13.84
N ILE A 392 -12.62 -14.89 14.61
CA ILE A 392 -13.26 -16.00 15.29
C ILE A 392 -14.68 -16.13 14.76
N ARG A 393 -15.04 -17.32 14.28
CA ARG A 393 -16.39 -17.59 13.79
C ARG A 393 -17.39 -17.49 14.95
N LYS A 394 -18.51 -16.81 14.71
CA LYS A 394 -19.61 -16.76 15.66
C LYS A 394 -20.16 -18.17 15.85
N SER A 395 -20.26 -18.61 17.09
CA SER A 395 -21.02 -19.82 17.42
C SER A 395 -22.47 -19.62 16.98
N ALA A 396 -23.01 -20.60 16.27
CA ALA A 396 -24.40 -20.59 15.80
C ALA A 396 -25.40 -20.57 16.97
#